data_AF-A0A840ZG44-F1
#
_entry.id   AF-A0A840ZG44-F1
#
_cell.length_a   1.000
_cell.length_b   1.000
_cell.length_c   1.000
_cell.angle_alpha   90.00
_cell.angle_beta   90.00
_cell.angle_gamma   90.00
#
_symmetry.space_group_name_H-M   'P 1'
#
loop_
_entity.id
_entity.type
_entity.pdbx_description
1 polymer ?
#
loop_
_entity_poly.entity_id
_entity_poly.type
_entity_poly.pdbx_seq_one_letter_code
_entity_poly.pdbx_strand_id
1 'polypeptide(L)' 'MSDTDPHATADEAISEGARARAQGRPRDACPYGQDTPERMAWLEGYDGAPMDRAPDLPIGNG' A
#
# COMPACT_ATOMS: atom_id res chain seq x y z
N MET A 1 -19.20 12.52 -15.42
CA MET A 1 -17.82 12.08 -15.72
C MET A 1 -17.22 11.73 -14.39
N SER A 2 -16.78 10.48 -14.24
CA SER A 2 -16.44 9.84 -12.97
C SER A 2 -15.47 10.68 -12.15
N ASP A 3 -15.92 11.06 -10.96
CA ASP A 3 -15.09 11.61 -9.90
C ASP A 3 -14.22 10.46 -9.40
N THR A 4 -13.12 10.19 -10.11
CA THR A 4 -12.10 9.29 -9.60
C THR A 4 -11.40 10.07 -8.50
N ASP A 5 -11.92 9.90 -7.28
CA ASP A 5 -11.35 10.48 -6.08
C ASP A 5 -9.88 10.08 -6.02
N PRO A 6 -8.94 11.03 -6.07
CA PRO A 6 -7.50 10.74 -6.09
C PRO A 6 -7.02 10.11 -4.77
N HIS A 7 -7.82 10.12 -3.70
CA HIS A 7 -7.53 9.37 -2.49
C HIS A 7 -7.90 7.89 -2.63
N ALA A 8 -8.99 7.57 -3.34
CA ALA A 8 -9.38 6.18 -3.59
C ALA A 8 -8.29 5.43 -4.37
N THR A 9 -7.63 6.10 -5.34
CA THR A 9 -6.54 5.49 -6.12
C THR A 9 -5.26 5.28 -5.29
N ALA A 10 -5.01 6.14 -4.28
CA ALA A 10 -3.88 5.98 -3.37
C ALA A 10 -4.07 4.81 -2.39
N ASP A 11 -5.24 4.69 -1.76
CA ASP A 11 -5.57 3.57 -0.88
C ASP A 11 -5.54 2.21 -1.62
N GLU A 12 -6.02 2.19 -2.87
CA GLU A 12 -5.93 1.02 -3.74
C GLU A 12 -4.47 0.67 -4.03
N ALA A 13 -3.62 1.65 -4.34
CA ALA A 13 -2.21 1.43 -4.60
C ALA A 13 -1.46 0.90 -3.36
N ILE A 14 -1.72 1.44 -2.16
CA ILE A 14 -1.16 0.92 -0.89
C ILE A 14 -1.54 -0.56 -0.70
N SER A 15 -2.84 -0.87 -0.87
CA SER A 15 -3.35 -2.23 -0.71
C SER A 15 -2.74 -3.20 -1.73
N GLU A 16 -2.55 -2.75 -2.97
CA GLU A 16 -1.90 -3.49 -4.05
C GLU A 16 -0.42 -3.77 -3.74
N GLY A 17 0.31 -2.77 -3.21
CA GLY A 17 1.71 -2.89 -2.80
C GLY A 17 1.91 -3.93 -1.69
N ALA A 18 1.05 -3.88 -0.67
CA ALA A 18 1.07 -4.84 0.43
C ALA A 18 0.81 -6.28 -0.07
N ARG A 19 -0.14 -6.45 -1.01
CA ARG A 19 -0.41 -7.74 -1.66
C ARG A 19 0.78 -8.22 -2.47
N ALA A 20 1.45 -7.34 -3.21
CA ALA A 20 2.63 -7.70 -3.98
C ALA A 20 3.75 -8.22 -3.07
N ARG A 21 4.02 -7.56 -1.94
CA ARG A 21 4.95 -8.05 -0.92
C ARG A 21 4.53 -9.42 -0.36
N ALA A 22 3.26 -9.58 -0.01
CA ALA A 22 2.74 -10.85 0.52
C ALA A 22 2.85 -12.02 -0.48
N GLN A 23 2.78 -11.72 -1.78
CA GLN A 23 2.97 -12.67 -2.87
C GLN A 23 4.45 -12.94 -3.20
N GLY A 24 5.39 -12.22 -2.59
CA GLY A 24 6.82 -12.29 -2.93
C GLY A 24 7.16 -11.64 -4.28
N ARG A 25 6.28 -10.77 -4.81
CA ARG A 25 6.58 -9.98 -6.00
C ARG A 25 7.68 -8.96 -5.66
N PRO A 26 8.58 -8.64 -6.59
CA PRO A 26 9.60 -7.62 -6.38
C PRO A 26 9.05 -6.19 -6.51
N ARG A 27 9.78 -5.20 -5.98
CA ARG A 27 9.41 -3.77 -5.95
C ARG A 27 9.34 -3.12 -7.34
N ASP A 28 10.04 -3.69 -8.32
CA ASP A 28 10.01 -3.30 -9.73
C ASP A 28 8.76 -3.83 -10.47
N ALA A 29 7.98 -4.71 -9.86
CA ALA A 29 6.68 -5.16 -10.40
C ALA A 29 5.56 -4.11 -10.23
N CYS A 30 5.91 -2.92 -9.73
CA CYS A 30 5.02 -1.76 -9.64
C CYS A 30 4.58 -1.33 -11.05
N PRO A 31 3.27 -1.34 -11.37
CA PRO A 31 2.76 -0.97 -12.69
C PRO A 31 2.70 0.55 -12.91
N TYR A 32 2.83 1.34 -11.84
CA TYR A 32 2.74 2.79 -11.88
C TYR A 32 4.05 3.45 -12.35
N GLY A 33 3.93 4.61 -13.02
CA GLY A 33 5.06 5.38 -13.52
C GLY A 33 5.96 5.90 -12.39
N GLN A 34 7.23 6.15 -12.68
CA GLN A 34 8.26 6.40 -11.67
C GLN A 34 7.99 7.63 -10.79
N ASP A 35 7.23 8.59 -11.30
CA ASP A 35 6.94 9.90 -10.69
C ASP A 35 5.45 10.12 -10.40
N THR A 36 4.65 9.05 -10.29
CA THR A 36 3.23 9.17 -9.97
C THR A 36 2.97 8.98 -8.46
N PRO A 37 1.97 9.69 -7.89
CA PRO A 37 1.63 9.52 -6.47
C PRO A 37 1.19 8.10 -6.14
N GLU A 38 0.57 7.38 -7.08
CA GLU A 38 0.16 5.98 -6.92
C GLU A 38 1.38 5.07 -6.74
N ARG A 39 2.51 5.37 -7.38
CA ARG A 39 3.74 4.62 -7.14
C ARG A 39 4.23 4.81 -5.71
N MET A 40 4.18 6.04 -5.18
CA MET A 40 4.60 6.29 -3.79
C MET A 40 3.71 5.53 -2.80
N ALA A 41 2.40 5.57 -3.02
CA ALA A 41 1.41 4.80 -2.27
C ALA A 41 1.64 3.28 -2.37
N TRP A 42 1.90 2.74 -3.56
CA TRP A 42 2.22 1.33 -3.74
C TRP A 42 3.50 0.91 -3.03
N LEU A 43 4.55 1.74 -3.10
CA LEU A 43 5.81 1.48 -2.41
C LEU A 43 5.64 1.53 -0.89
N GLU A 44 4.82 2.43 -0.36
CA GLU A 44 4.48 2.49 1.07
C GLU A 44 3.86 1.18 1.55
N GLY A 45 2.84 0.69 0.83
CA GLY A 45 2.20 -0.59 1.12
C GLY A 45 3.16 -1.78 0.98
N TYR A 46 4.02 -1.77 -0.03
CA TYR A 46 5.01 -2.82 -0.29
C TYR A 46 6.10 -2.89 0.78
N ASP A 47 6.69 -1.74 1.11
CA ASP A 47 7.72 -1.60 2.15
C ASP A 47 7.12 -1.96 3.53
N GLY A 48 5.78 -1.92 3.65
CA GLY A 48 5.04 -2.29 4.84
C GLY A 48 5.45 -1.41 6.01
N ALA A 49 5.73 -0.14 5.72
CA ALA A 49 5.85 0.91 6.71
C ALA A 49 4.42 1.40 6.97
N PRO A 50 3.74 0.89 8.00
CA PRO A 50 2.48 1.50 8.38
C PRO A 50 2.81 2.90 8.90
N MET A 51 2.46 3.96 8.17
CA MET A 51 2.57 5.31 8.73
C MET A 51 1.71 5.47 9.98
N ASP A 52 0.69 4.63 10.20
CA ASP A 52 -0.14 4.72 11.41
C ASP A 52 -0.86 3.42 11.84
N ARG A 53 -0.28 2.25 11.56
CA ARG A 53 -0.79 0.99 12.11
C ARG A 53 0.13 0.54 13.22
N ALA A 54 -0.18 1.00 14.43
CA ALA A 54 0.26 0.30 15.63
C ALA A 54 -0.04 -1.20 15.42
N PRO A 55 0.96 -2.09 15.56
CA PRO A 55 0.68 -3.52 15.49
C PRO A 55 -0.35 -3.80 16.56
N ASP A 56 -1.48 -4.41 16.17
CA ASP A 56 -2.50 -4.89 17.10
C ASP A 56 -1.79 -5.78 18.12
N LEU A 57 -1.48 -5.22 19.31
CA LEU A 57 -0.89 -5.96 20.40
C LEU A 57 -1.83 -7.11 20.72
N PRO A 58 -1.31 -8.34 20.90
CA PRO A 58 -2.15 -9.48 21.22
C PRO A 58 -2.95 -9.16 22.47
N ILE A 59 -4.29 -9.23 22.36
CA ILE A 59 -5.21 -9.11 23.48
C ILE A 59 -4.71 -10.07 24.56
N GLY A 60 -4.20 -9.51 25.66
CA GLY A 60 -3.71 -10.28 26.78
C GLY A 60 -4.86 -11.08 27.37
N ASN A 61 -4.77 -12.40 27.29
CA ASN A 61 -5.62 -13.28 28.08
C ASN A 61 -5.14 -13.21 29.54
N GLY A 62 -5.98 -12.64 30.41
CA GLY A 62 -5.89 -12.77 31.87
C GLY A 62 -6.79 -13.88 32.38
#